data_AF-A0A3N0A8J5-F1
#
_entry.id   AF-A0A3N0A8J5-F1
#
_cell.length_a   1.000
_cell.length_b   1.000
_cell.length_c   1.000
_cell.angle_alpha   90.00
_cell.angle_beta   90.00
_cell.angle_gamma   90.00
#
_symmetry.space_group_name_H-M   'P 1'
#
loop_
_entity.id
_entity.type
_entity.pdbx_description
1 polymer ?
#
loop_
_entity_poly.entity_id
_entity_poly.type
_entity_poly.pdbx_seq_one_letter_code
_entity_poly.pdbx_strand_id
1 'polypeptide(L)'
;MIRDLLIHLGIDPEPLKMPGFPDHWEAFNFKKSGGFPPVRIILIEGGPKNIAEARSHLSKLSSCVAVFRAGRGGPYSLFLKALGKSSLVKLETSETCQQMSSILKSCGFASASGKMDQTKCVTDAMDMIPTHETDFDNRGIFSAHYIKNRMLVGLGRSVDDLAEDISKDSARPAKETLNILGWNLKGNGPVYRASDLVTIVVADKGAELGVRTRDSPAPSYAAVSELKDAPWVILTNGTHRRLYTCKVSASTTNYFELNLGLGRKSVFRYLAALFGADSYVTRDKKTDIDSVFEGGITYSSELADDLSEKILSADGIFLDLVKGILDHDMKTKFEEADLLDAKETALKIMYRVWFLLYAESRDLLPVKDSKYHPISLQNLRTKLDTMEMEPNSNECWKVLLRLFKGVRSGSVEHNLPEYNGELFKTNPSIDSQTIKNRFIVPFMRGLFEKDGETMDYASLGVRHLGNIYESLMEFSIRQTDRDIMLLEDSGGVREVASRQESTYSYKKNDLYMASKGGMASRKGSGSYYTPEEFVKFLVKRGLDPLLDEREKMIKQDVEKFKKNPTDSARRVCIDRLLDLQVLDPAMGSGHFLVEALNQITEWVTGILSEYKDHPLAENVEADRKAVIQAQKKK
;
A
#
# COMPACT_ATOMS: atom_id res chain seq x y z
N MET A 1 -25.69 24.90 -10.61
CA MET A 1 -24.63 23.88 -10.48
C MET A 1 -24.74 22.75 -11.50
N ILE A 2 -25.79 21.92 -11.52
CA ILE A 2 -25.90 20.82 -12.52
C ILE A 2 -26.07 21.38 -13.94
N ARG A 3 -26.96 22.36 -14.09
CA ARG A 3 -27.13 23.09 -15.35
C ARG A 3 -25.81 23.72 -15.81
N ASP A 4 -25.00 24.24 -14.87
CA ASP A 4 -23.68 24.81 -15.17
C ASP A 4 -22.68 23.73 -15.62
N LEU A 5 -22.58 22.59 -14.92
CA LEU A 5 -21.73 21.45 -15.30
C LEU A 5 -22.01 21.02 -16.76
N LEU A 6 -23.28 20.99 -17.14
CA LEU A 6 -23.76 20.54 -18.45
C LEU A 6 -23.63 21.61 -19.54
N ILE A 7 -23.87 22.89 -19.22
CA ILE A 7 -23.59 24.04 -20.09
C ILE A 7 -22.09 24.06 -20.42
N HIS A 8 -21.23 23.84 -19.42
CA HIS A 8 -19.80 23.73 -19.67
C HIS A 8 -19.47 22.57 -20.61
N LEU A 9 -20.21 21.46 -20.57
CA LEU A 9 -20.04 20.32 -21.47
C LEU A 9 -20.65 20.53 -22.87
N GLY A 10 -21.46 21.57 -23.09
CA GLY A 10 -22.08 21.91 -24.38
C GLY A 10 -23.25 20.98 -24.75
N ILE A 11 -24.09 20.63 -23.79
CA ILE A 11 -25.12 19.59 -23.91
C ILE A 11 -26.49 20.13 -23.47
N ASP A 12 -27.52 20.01 -24.33
CA ASP A 12 -28.89 20.49 -24.06
C ASP A 12 -29.83 19.39 -23.51
N PRO A 13 -30.63 19.67 -22.47
CA PRO A 13 -31.58 18.71 -21.88
C PRO A 13 -32.86 18.54 -22.70
N GLU A 14 -33.31 17.29 -22.86
CA GLU A 14 -34.64 16.89 -23.32
C GLU A 14 -35.31 15.97 -22.27
N PRO A 15 -36.60 16.14 -21.94
CA PRO A 15 -37.30 15.26 -20.99
C PRO A 15 -37.33 13.79 -21.44
N LEU A 16 -37.14 12.86 -20.51
CA LEU A 16 -37.15 11.41 -20.79
C LEU A 16 -38.00 10.65 -19.76
N LYS A 17 -39.00 9.89 -20.22
CA LYS A 17 -39.72 8.93 -19.37
C LYS A 17 -38.95 7.60 -19.33
N MET A 18 -38.57 7.14 -18.13
CA MET A 18 -37.91 5.85 -17.95
C MET A 18 -38.84 4.80 -17.32
N PRO A 19 -39.17 3.70 -18.02
CA PRO A 19 -39.96 2.61 -17.43
C PRO A 19 -39.19 1.91 -16.30
N GLY A 20 -39.84 1.69 -15.16
CA GLY A 20 -39.26 1.02 -13.98
C GLY A 20 -38.53 1.92 -12.98
N PHE A 21 -38.58 3.24 -13.17
CA PHE A 21 -38.11 4.24 -12.22
C PHE A 21 -39.28 4.83 -11.42
N PRO A 22 -39.06 5.33 -10.19
CA PRO A 22 -40.13 5.94 -9.39
C PRO A 22 -40.74 7.18 -10.07
N ASP A 23 -42.05 7.37 -9.96
CA ASP A 23 -42.80 8.45 -10.64
C ASP A 23 -42.37 9.87 -10.21
N HIS A 24 -41.69 9.99 -9.06
CA HIS A 24 -41.16 11.25 -8.55
C HIS A 24 -39.77 11.60 -9.08
N TRP A 25 -39.20 10.79 -9.98
CA TRP A 25 -37.91 11.06 -10.61
C TRP A 25 -38.14 11.73 -11.97
N GLU A 26 -37.70 12.96 -12.10
CA GLU A 26 -37.65 13.61 -13.41
C GLU A 26 -36.32 13.30 -14.06
N ALA A 27 -36.34 12.53 -15.16
CA ALA A 27 -35.16 12.20 -15.94
C ALA A 27 -35.08 13.06 -17.21
N PHE A 28 -33.87 13.52 -17.50
CA PHE A 28 -33.56 14.27 -18.72
C PHE A 28 -32.53 13.49 -19.51
N ASN A 29 -32.79 13.29 -20.80
CA ASN A 29 -31.77 12.89 -21.76
C ASN A 29 -31.09 14.13 -22.31
N PHE A 30 -29.94 13.94 -22.92
CA PHE A 30 -29.09 15.04 -23.31
C PHE A 30 -28.53 14.70 -24.69
N LYS A 31 -29.10 15.28 -25.75
CA LYS A 31 -28.67 15.03 -27.14
C LYS A 31 -27.77 16.16 -27.64
N LYS A 32 -26.78 15.79 -28.44
CA LYS A 32 -26.12 16.73 -29.36
C LYS A 32 -26.80 16.60 -30.72
N SER A 33 -26.93 17.70 -31.45
CA SER A 33 -27.51 17.74 -32.79
C SER A 33 -26.70 16.88 -33.77
N GLY A 34 -27.13 15.63 -34.00
CA GLY A 34 -26.55 14.69 -34.97
C GLY A 34 -26.28 13.29 -34.41
N GLY A 35 -27.28 12.41 -34.41
CA GLY A 35 -27.13 10.96 -34.16
C GLY A 35 -27.08 10.51 -32.67
N PHE A 36 -27.78 9.42 -32.34
CA PHE A 36 -28.20 8.98 -30.98
C PHE A 36 -27.29 7.87 -30.35
N PRO A 37 -27.46 7.42 -29.06
CA PRO A 37 -26.47 7.52 -27.98
C PRO A 37 -25.91 6.18 -27.46
N PRO A 38 -24.82 6.22 -26.67
CA PRO A 38 -24.40 5.09 -25.82
C PRO A 38 -24.33 5.34 -24.31
N VAL A 39 -24.13 6.58 -23.84
CA VAL A 39 -24.05 6.91 -22.40
C VAL A 39 -25.23 7.82 -22.04
N ARG A 40 -26.08 7.38 -21.11
CA ARG A 40 -27.21 8.19 -20.65
C ARG A 40 -26.75 9.17 -19.60
N ILE A 41 -26.86 10.47 -19.88
CA ILE A 41 -26.77 11.49 -18.83
C ILE A 41 -28.15 11.60 -18.20
N ILE A 42 -28.27 11.44 -16.88
CA ILE A 42 -29.56 11.45 -16.19
C ILE A 42 -29.48 12.47 -15.07
N LEU A 43 -30.22 13.56 -15.20
CA LEU A 43 -30.55 14.41 -14.06
C LEU A 43 -31.76 13.80 -13.35
N ILE A 44 -31.76 13.69 -12.02
CA ILE A 44 -32.94 13.29 -11.23
C ILE A 44 -33.37 14.48 -10.38
N GLU A 45 -34.38 15.24 -10.82
CA GLU A 45 -35.03 16.25 -9.98
C GLU A 45 -36.11 15.56 -9.11
N GLY A 46 -36.16 15.89 -7.81
CA GLY A 46 -36.98 15.19 -6.80
C GLY A 46 -36.18 14.22 -5.92
N GLY A 47 -35.17 13.56 -6.51
CA GLY A 47 -34.11 12.83 -5.80
C GLY A 47 -34.51 11.49 -5.15
N PRO A 48 -33.59 10.51 -5.06
CA PRO A 48 -33.79 9.32 -4.24
C PRO A 48 -33.81 9.68 -2.74
N LYS A 49 -34.49 8.87 -1.91
CA LYS A 49 -34.50 9.05 -0.45
C LYS A 49 -33.10 8.91 0.15
N ASN A 50 -32.27 8.04 -0.42
CA ASN A 50 -30.88 7.84 -0.03
C ASN A 50 -30.02 7.35 -1.22
N ILE A 51 -28.70 7.34 -1.02
CA ILE A 51 -27.72 6.92 -2.05
C ILE A 51 -27.89 5.44 -2.43
N ALA A 52 -28.35 4.58 -1.50
CA ALA A 52 -28.55 3.15 -1.76
C ALA A 52 -29.71 2.90 -2.74
N GLU A 53 -30.82 3.64 -2.61
CA GLU A 53 -31.93 3.63 -3.56
C GLU A 53 -31.47 4.10 -4.94
N ALA A 54 -30.69 5.19 -5.00
CA ALA A 54 -30.09 5.68 -6.23
C ALA A 54 -29.27 4.59 -6.94
N ARG A 55 -28.37 3.93 -6.21
CA ARG A 55 -27.51 2.85 -6.73
C ARG A 55 -28.32 1.65 -7.20
N SER A 56 -29.36 1.25 -6.47
CA SER A 56 -30.21 0.10 -6.85
C SER A 56 -30.88 0.30 -8.21
N HIS A 57 -31.38 1.49 -8.50
CA HIS A 57 -32.01 1.78 -9.79
C HIS A 57 -31.00 2.09 -10.90
N LEU A 58 -29.96 2.88 -10.62
CA LEU A 58 -28.94 3.24 -11.62
C LEU A 58 -28.05 2.05 -12.00
N SER A 59 -27.86 1.08 -11.10
CA SER A 59 -27.14 -0.16 -11.39
C SER A 59 -27.84 -1.07 -12.41
N LYS A 60 -29.10 -0.82 -12.76
CA LYS A 60 -29.80 -1.56 -13.83
C LYS A 60 -29.42 -1.07 -15.23
N LEU A 61 -28.76 0.09 -15.35
CA LEU A 61 -28.32 0.65 -16.62
C LEU A 61 -26.95 0.08 -17.03
N SER A 62 -26.75 -0.16 -18.33
CA SER A 62 -25.48 -0.69 -18.86
C SER A 62 -24.35 0.32 -18.83
N SER A 63 -24.61 1.59 -19.16
CA SER A 63 -23.68 2.71 -19.01
C SER A 63 -24.43 4.02 -18.80
N CYS A 64 -24.07 4.79 -17.77
CA CYS A 64 -24.73 6.05 -17.45
C CYS A 64 -23.82 7.02 -16.68
N VAL A 65 -24.15 8.31 -16.81
CA VAL A 65 -23.61 9.44 -16.06
C VAL A 65 -24.82 10.08 -15.38
N ALA A 66 -25.12 9.76 -14.14
CA ALA A 66 -26.29 10.30 -13.45
C ALA A 66 -25.88 11.38 -12.45
N VAL A 67 -26.55 12.52 -12.46
CA VAL A 67 -26.43 13.54 -11.42
C VAL A 67 -27.74 13.58 -10.64
N PHE A 68 -27.66 13.37 -9.34
CA PHE A 68 -28.85 13.37 -8.49
C PHE A 68 -28.61 14.10 -7.18
N ARG A 69 -29.70 14.48 -6.52
CA ARG A 69 -29.71 15.07 -5.19
C ARG A 69 -30.41 14.12 -4.23
N ALA A 70 -29.79 13.73 -3.12
CA ALA A 70 -30.47 12.90 -2.13
C ALA A 70 -31.31 13.79 -1.19
N GLY A 71 -32.65 13.66 -1.24
CA GLY A 71 -33.60 14.42 -0.41
C GLY A 71 -33.66 15.94 -0.66
N ARG A 72 -34.64 16.62 -0.03
CA ARG A 72 -34.73 18.09 -0.04
C ARG A 72 -33.61 18.67 0.82
N GLY A 73 -32.57 19.21 0.19
CA GLY A 73 -31.46 19.87 0.88
C GLY A 73 -30.10 19.21 0.71
N GLY A 74 -30.03 17.92 0.36
CA GLY A 74 -28.76 17.17 0.30
C GLY A 74 -27.81 17.62 -0.81
N PRO A 75 -26.53 17.20 -0.76
CA PRO A 75 -25.53 17.54 -1.76
C PRO A 75 -25.84 16.85 -3.10
N TYR A 76 -25.47 17.50 -4.20
CA TYR A 76 -25.51 16.88 -5.51
C TYR A 76 -24.42 15.80 -5.60
N SER A 77 -24.70 14.70 -6.28
CA SER A 77 -23.75 13.61 -6.49
C SER A 77 -23.72 13.22 -7.96
N LEU A 78 -22.52 13.05 -8.51
CA LEU A 78 -22.27 12.48 -9.83
C LEU A 78 -22.01 10.98 -9.69
N PHE A 79 -22.79 10.17 -10.38
CA PHE A 79 -22.62 8.74 -10.50
C PHE A 79 -22.21 8.40 -11.92
N LEU A 80 -21.11 7.67 -12.06
CA LEU A 80 -20.59 7.20 -13.34
C LEU A 80 -20.65 5.69 -13.36
N LYS A 81 -21.12 5.12 -14.46
CA LYS A 81 -21.18 3.68 -14.67
C LYS A 81 -20.84 3.33 -16.10
N ALA A 82 -19.92 2.39 -16.26
CA ALA A 82 -19.54 1.81 -17.55
C ALA A 82 -18.98 0.39 -17.32
N LEU A 83 -19.28 -0.55 -18.23
CA LEU A 83 -18.71 -1.91 -18.24
C LEU A 83 -18.76 -2.65 -16.89
N GLY A 84 -19.83 -2.46 -16.12
CA GLY A 84 -20.00 -3.10 -14.80
C GLY A 84 -19.27 -2.43 -13.63
N LYS A 85 -18.42 -1.43 -13.88
CA LYS A 85 -17.82 -0.58 -12.84
C LYS A 85 -18.74 0.62 -12.54
N SER A 86 -18.71 1.13 -11.32
CA SER A 86 -19.37 2.40 -10.98
C SER A 86 -18.58 3.25 -9.97
N SER A 87 -18.56 4.56 -10.16
CA SER A 87 -17.96 5.54 -9.24
C SER A 87 -19.00 6.57 -8.81
N LEU A 88 -18.90 7.08 -7.59
CA LEU A 88 -19.79 8.10 -7.04
C LEU A 88 -18.96 9.25 -6.46
N VAL A 89 -19.22 10.47 -6.90
CA VAL A 89 -18.52 11.69 -6.47
C VAL A 89 -19.53 12.69 -5.94
N LYS A 90 -19.26 13.29 -4.78
CA LYS A 90 -20.08 14.39 -4.26
C LYS A 90 -19.68 15.70 -4.93
N LEU A 91 -20.66 16.42 -5.46
CA LEU A 91 -20.53 17.75 -6.07
C LEU A 91 -20.91 18.82 -5.02
N GLU A 92 -20.03 19.04 -4.05
CA GLU A 92 -20.30 19.92 -2.90
C GLU A 92 -20.12 21.41 -3.22
N THR A 93 -19.30 21.75 -4.24
CA THR A 93 -18.97 23.13 -4.61
C THR A 93 -19.03 23.37 -6.11
N SER A 94 -19.14 24.64 -6.54
CA SER A 94 -19.08 25.03 -7.95
C SER A 94 -17.75 24.64 -8.60
N GLU A 95 -16.67 24.64 -7.83
CA GLU A 95 -15.33 24.26 -8.26
C GLU A 95 -15.23 22.75 -8.54
N THR A 96 -15.79 21.91 -7.66
CA THR A 96 -15.88 20.45 -7.89
C THR A 96 -16.66 20.13 -9.18
N CYS A 97 -17.68 20.92 -9.50
CA CYS A 97 -18.37 20.82 -10.80
C CYS A 97 -17.47 21.20 -11.97
N GLN A 98 -16.73 22.31 -11.91
CA GLN A 98 -15.84 22.73 -12.99
C GLN A 98 -14.71 21.72 -13.23
N GLN A 99 -14.12 21.18 -12.16
CA GLN A 99 -13.11 20.13 -12.21
C GLN A 99 -13.65 18.86 -12.88
N MET A 100 -14.84 18.42 -12.48
CA MET A 100 -15.47 17.25 -13.09
C MET A 100 -15.83 17.47 -14.56
N SER A 101 -16.27 18.67 -14.93
CA SER A 101 -16.46 19.06 -16.33
C SER A 101 -15.15 18.98 -17.12
N SER A 102 -14.04 19.46 -16.54
CA SER A 102 -12.72 19.42 -17.16
C SER A 102 -12.25 17.99 -17.39
N ILE A 103 -12.40 17.09 -16.41
CA ILE A 103 -12.03 15.67 -16.52
C ILE A 103 -12.82 15.00 -17.64
N LEU A 104 -14.14 15.17 -17.66
CA LEU A 104 -14.98 14.61 -18.72
C LEU A 104 -14.56 15.16 -20.11
N LYS A 105 -14.22 16.44 -20.21
CA LYS A 105 -13.71 17.03 -21.47
C LYS A 105 -12.35 16.48 -21.86
N SER A 106 -11.40 16.35 -20.93
CA SER A 106 -10.06 15.82 -21.22
C SER A 106 -10.10 14.36 -21.64
N CYS A 107 -11.05 13.58 -21.12
CA CYS A 107 -11.31 12.22 -21.57
C CYS A 107 -11.99 12.16 -22.94
N GLY A 108 -12.25 13.29 -23.60
CA GLY A 108 -12.85 13.33 -24.93
C GLY A 108 -14.36 13.06 -24.94
N PHE A 109 -15.04 13.18 -23.79
CA PHE A 109 -16.48 12.90 -23.69
C PHE A 109 -17.32 13.77 -24.65
N ALA A 110 -16.89 15.01 -24.92
CA ALA A 110 -17.57 15.94 -25.84
C ALA A 110 -17.29 15.67 -27.34
N SER A 111 -16.24 14.91 -27.65
CA SER A 111 -15.73 14.63 -29.01
C SER A 111 -15.89 13.17 -29.44
N ALA A 112 -16.29 12.28 -28.53
CA ALA A 112 -16.44 10.85 -28.80
C ALA A 112 -17.65 10.56 -29.72
N SER A 113 -17.38 9.95 -30.88
CA SER A 113 -18.34 9.72 -31.96
C SER A 113 -19.01 8.35 -31.95
N GLY A 114 -18.65 7.45 -31.00
CA GLY A 114 -19.16 6.08 -30.94
C GLY A 114 -19.42 5.50 -29.53
N LYS A 115 -20.13 4.35 -29.49
CA LYS A 115 -20.50 3.62 -28.26
C LYS A 115 -19.32 3.16 -27.43
N MET A 116 -18.36 2.55 -28.08
CA MET A 116 -17.11 2.13 -27.43
C MET A 116 -16.33 3.35 -26.92
N ASP A 117 -16.24 4.42 -27.70
CA ASP A 117 -15.47 5.61 -27.34
C ASP A 117 -16.05 6.30 -26.12
N GLN A 118 -17.37 6.50 -26.05
CA GLN A 118 -17.99 7.14 -24.88
C GLN A 118 -17.95 6.26 -23.62
N THR A 119 -18.12 4.95 -23.78
CA THR A 119 -17.98 4.01 -22.65
C THR A 119 -16.54 4.01 -22.13
N LYS A 120 -15.57 4.12 -23.04
CA LYS A 120 -14.16 4.29 -22.72
C LYS A 120 -13.92 5.65 -22.04
N CYS A 121 -14.46 6.76 -22.53
CA CYS A 121 -14.36 8.07 -21.88
C CYS A 121 -14.89 8.05 -20.44
N VAL A 122 -16.02 7.38 -20.19
CA VAL A 122 -16.58 7.23 -18.83
C VAL A 122 -15.67 6.36 -17.97
N THR A 123 -15.09 5.30 -18.53
CA THR A 123 -14.14 4.44 -17.81
C THR A 123 -12.85 5.19 -17.48
N ASP A 124 -12.29 5.92 -18.44
CA ASP A 124 -11.09 6.76 -18.28
C ASP A 124 -11.35 7.88 -17.26
N ALA A 125 -12.54 8.50 -17.30
CA ALA A 125 -12.95 9.49 -16.30
C ALA A 125 -13.12 8.85 -14.91
N MET A 126 -13.65 7.64 -14.81
CA MET A 126 -13.77 6.91 -13.55
C MET A 126 -12.41 6.51 -12.97
N ASP A 127 -11.44 6.19 -13.82
CA ASP A 127 -10.06 5.91 -13.40
C ASP A 127 -9.31 7.20 -13.00
N MET A 128 -9.70 8.35 -13.57
CA MET A 128 -9.19 9.67 -13.16
C MET A 128 -9.84 10.19 -11.87
N ILE A 129 -11.03 9.72 -11.51
CA ILE A 129 -11.71 10.12 -10.28
C ILE A 129 -11.10 9.40 -9.09
N PRO A 130 -10.70 10.09 -8.01
CA PRO A 130 -10.14 9.43 -6.86
C PRO A 130 -11.26 8.60 -6.23
N THR A 131 -11.07 7.29 -6.21
CA THR A 131 -11.89 6.38 -5.42
C THR A 131 -11.49 6.40 -3.94
N HIS A 132 -10.50 7.22 -3.56
CA HIS A 132 -9.82 7.13 -2.28
C HIS A 132 -10.36 8.11 -1.24
N GLU A 133 -10.65 7.57 -0.06
CA GLU A 133 -10.88 8.31 1.18
C GLU A 133 -9.58 8.90 1.78
N THR A 134 -8.42 8.75 1.13
CA THR A 134 -7.12 9.21 1.64
C THR A 134 -6.50 10.31 0.79
N ASP A 135 -5.95 11.32 1.46
CA ASP A 135 -5.33 12.51 0.85
C ASP A 135 -3.94 12.27 0.25
N PHE A 136 -3.38 11.07 0.46
CA PHE A 136 -2.03 10.69 0.08
C PHE A 136 -1.92 9.18 -0.14
N ASP A 137 -0.87 8.75 -0.85
CA ASP A 137 -0.38 7.38 -0.93
C ASP A 137 0.98 7.30 -0.22
N ASN A 138 1.04 6.55 0.88
CA ASN A 138 2.25 6.38 1.68
C ASN A 138 2.82 4.99 1.46
N ARG A 139 3.90 4.89 0.68
CA ARG A 139 4.63 3.65 0.42
C ARG A 139 5.80 3.49 1.39
N GLY A 140 5.58 3.70 2.69
CA GLY A 140 6.55 3.30 3.73
C GLY A 140 7.70 4.29 3.99
N ILE A 141 7.56 5.57 3.63
CA ILE A 141 8.46 6.63 4.15
C ILE A 141 8.02 7.06 5.54
N PHE A 142 6.72 7.18 5.78
CA PHE A 142 6.16 7.60 7.06
C PHE A 142 5.25 6.52 7.65
N SER A 143 4.75 6.73 8.87
CA SER A 143 3.56 6.01 9.37
C SER A 143 2.31 6.75 8.91
N ALA A 144 1.35 6.07 8.26
CA ALA A 144 0.15 6.75 7.76
C ALA A 144 -0.73 7.27 8.91
N HIS A 145 -0.77 6.53 10.04
CA HIS A 145 -1.44 6.99 11.25
C HIS A 145 -0.75 8.23 11.82
N TYR A 146 0.59 8.24 11.91
CA TYR A 146 1.34 9.41 12.40
C TYR A 146 1.06 10.66 11.55
N ILE A 147 1.09 10.52 10.22
CA ILE A 147 0.80 11.63 9.30
C ILE A 147 -0.63 12.15 9.48
N LYS A 148 -1.63 11.26 9.57
CA LYS A 148 -3.04 11.67 9.70
C LYS A 148 -3.36 12.31 11.04
N ASN A 149 -2.85 11.73 12.13
CA ASN A 149 -3.37 12.01 13.47
C ASN A 149 -2.41 12.83 14.35
N ARG A 150 -1.11 12.85 14.05
CA ARG A 150 -0.11 13.52 14.89
C ARG A 150 0.62 14.65 14.17
N MET A 151 0.97 14.46 12.89
CA MET A 151 1.74 15.47 12.14
C MET A 151 1.02 16.81 12.05
N LEU A 152 -0.27 16.81 11.71
CA LEU A 152 -1.04 18.05 11.55
C LEU A 152 -1.48 18.68 12.89
N VAL A 153 -1.36 17.93 14.00
CA VAL A 153 -1.70 18.37 15.36
C VAL A 153 -0.48 19.08 15.96
N GLY A 154 -0.21 20.30 15.47
CA GLY A 154 0.94 21.08 15.94
C GLY A 154 1.54 22.03 14.89
N LEU A 155 1.11 21.94 13.63
CA LEU A 155 1.55 22.88 12.59
C LEU A 155 0.90 24.25 12.81
N GLY A 156 1.72 25.30 12.85
CA GLY A 156 1.27 26.67 13.13
C GLY A 156 0.55 27.34 11.95
N ARG A 157 0.00 28.55 12.20
CA ARG A 157 -0.77 29.35 11.20
C ARG A 157 -0.10 29.47 9.83
N SER A 158 1.23 29.54 9.79
CA SER A 158 2.01 29.65 8.55
C SER A 158 1.78 28.50 7.56
N VAL A 159 1.52 27.28 8.03
CA VAL A 159 1.23 26.13 7.15
C VAL A 159 -0.18 26.22 6.59
N ASP A 160 -1.14 26.65 7.41
CA ASP A 160 -2.53 26.80 6.98
C ASP A 160 -2.68 27.96 5.98
N ASP A 161 -1.98 29.08 6.19
CA ASP A 161 -1.95 30.22 5.26
C ASP A 161 -1.36 29.80 3.89
N LEU A 162 -0.23 29.08 3.91
CA LEU A 162 0.40 28.56 2.70
C LEU A 162 -0.50 27.53 1.98
N ALA A 163 -1.15 26.65 2.73
CA ALA A 163 -2.10 25.68 2.17
C ALA A 163 -3.30 26.39 1.51
N GLU A 164 -3.80 27.46 2.12
CA GLU A 164 -4.89 28.27 1.55
C GLU A 164 -4.45 28.95 0.25
N ASP A 165 -3.27 29.54 0.21
CA ASP A 165 -2.72 30.20 -0.98
C ASP A 165 -2.48 29.25 -2.16
N ILE A 166 -2.06 28.02 -1.88
CA ILE A 166 -1.91 26.99 -2.91
C ILE A 166 -3.29 26.50 -3.38
N SER A 167 -4.26 26.38 -2.48
CA SER A 167 -5.60 25.88 -2.82
C SER A 167 -6.39 26.79 -3.77
N LYS A 168 -6.05 28.10 -3.83
CA LYS A 168 -6.74 29.09 -4.68
C LYS A 168 -6.63 28.80 -6.19
N ASP A 169 -5.62 28.05 -6.62
CA ASP A 169 -5.46 27.64 -8.02
C ASP A 169 -4.63 26.34 -8.09
N SER A 170 -5.34 25.21 -8.09
CA SER A 170 -4.75 23.87 -8.13
C SER A 170 -4.20 23.48 -9.51
N ALA A 171 -4.49 24.25 -10.56
CA ALA A 171 -4.09 23.96 -11.94
C ALA A 171 -2.75 24.61 -12.37
N ARG A 172 -2.06 25.28 -11.43
CA ARG A 172 -0.79 25.99 -11.69
C ARG A 172 0.29 25.05 -12.27
N PRO A 173 1.15 25.56 -13.17
CA PRO A 173 2.34 24.86 -13.61
C PRO A 173 3.22 24.43 -12.43
N ALA A 174 3.90 23.29 -12.56
CA ALA A 174 4.65 22.68 -11.46
C ALA A 174 5.68 23.62 -10.81
N LYS A 175 6.37 24.44 -11.63
CA LYS A 175 7.37 25.43 -11.18
C LYS A 175 6.76 26.57 -10.37
N GLU A 176 5.55 27.01 -10.72
CA GLU A 176 4.87 28.10 -10.03
C GLU A 176 4.40 27.66 -8.64
N THR A 177 3.85 26.45 -8.53
CA THR A 177 3.54 25.83 -7.23
C THR A 177 4.79 25.70 -6.35
N LEU A 178 5.94 25.33 -6.94
CA LEU A 178 7.20 25.22 -6.21
C LEU A 178 7.70 26.57 -5.71
N ASN A 179 7.57 27.63 -6.49
CA ASN A 179 7.90 28.99 -6.05
C ASN A 179 7.05 29.43 -4.85
N ILE A 180 5.75 29.12 -4.86
CA ILE A 180 4.85 29.41 -3.74
C ILE A 180 5.26 28.62 -2.49
N LEU A 181 5.67 27.37 -2.67
CA LEU A 181 6.24 26.53 -1.62
C LEU A 181 7.62 27.01 -1.12
N GLY A 182 8.14 28.13 -1.64
CA GLY A 182 9.41 28.74 -1.21
C GLY A 182 10.64 28.25 -1.99
N TRP A 183 10.48 27.45 -3.05
CA TRP A 183 11.59 26.97 -3.86
C TRP A 183 11.95 27.93 -4.97
N ASN A 184 13.18 28.45 -4.99
CA ASN A 184 13.68 29.30 -6.08
C ASN A 184 14.57 28.50 -7.03
N LEU A 185 13.95 27.90 -8.05
CA LEU A 185 14.65 27.02 -9.00
C LEU A 185 15.43 27.82 -10.05
N LYS A 186 16.75 27.64 -10.09
CA LYS A 186 17.62 28.23 -11.13
C LYS A 186 18.04 27.16 -12.15
N GLY A 187 17.89 27.45 -13.44
CA GLY A 187 18.33 26.58 -14.55
C GLY A 187 17.22 26.05 -15.45
N ASN A 188 17.62 25.38 -16.54
CA ASN A 188 16.73 24.90 -17.62
C ASN A 188 16.76 23.37 -17.80
N GLY A 189 16.93 22.60 -16.72
CA GLY A 189 16.95 21.14 -16.73
C GLY A 189 15.73 20.50 -16.05
N PRO A 190 15.63 19.15 -16.03
CA PRO A 190 14.63 18.44 -15.24
C PRO A 190 15.04 18.28 -13.77
N VAL A 191 16.33 18.44 -13.43
CA VAL A 191 16.86 18.27 -12.07
C VAL A 191 17.37 19.61 -11.55
N TYR A 192 17.00 19.94 -10.31
CA TYR A 192 17.34 21.18 -9.63
C TYR A 192 17.87 20.88 -8.22
N ARG A 193 19.14 21.18 -7.98
CA ARG A 193 19.70 21.13 -6.62
C ARG A 193 19.22 22.36 -5.85
N ALA A 194 18.19 22.18 -5.02
CA ALA A 194 17.50 23.28 -4.35
C ALA A 194 18.21 23.69 -3.05
N SER A 195 18.84 22.74 -2.37
CA SER A 195 19.74 22.96 -1.24
C SER A 195 20.73 21.78 -1.09
N ASP A 196 21.58 21.80 -0.07
CA ASP A 196 22.41 20.64 0.29
C ASP A 196 21.57 19.44 0.79
N LEU A 197 20.32 19.69 1.21
CA LEU A 197 19.43 18.67 1.73
C LEU A 197 18.40 18.17 0.70
N VAL A 198 18.11 18.97 -0.33
CA VAL A 198 16.99 18.69 -1.26
C VAL A 198 17.39 18.86 -2.71
N THR A 199 17.10 17.83 -3.49
CA THR A 199 17.06 17.89 -4.95
C THR A 199 15.62 17.77 -5.45
N ILE A 200 15.24 18.58 -6.43
CA ILE A 200 13.90 18.60 -7.02
C ILE A 200 13.99 18.14 -8.47
N VAL A 201 13.24 17.09 -8.80
CA VAL A 201 13.11 16.56 -10.16
C VAL A 201 11.73 16.94 -10.71
N VAL A 202 11.70 17.62 -11.85
CA VAL A 202 10.50 18.05 -12.56
C VAL A 202 10.40 17.27 -13.86
N ALA A 203 9.43 16.36 -13.92
CA ALA A 203 9.03 15.61 -15.09
C ALA A 203 8.02 16.39 -15.95
N ASP A 204 7.83 15.92 -17.18
CA ASP A 204 6.87 16.50 -18.12
C ASP A 204 5.43 16.39 -17.60
N LYS A 205 4.62 17.39 -17.95
CA LYS A 205 3.21 17.44 -17.54
C LYS A 205 2.46 16.23 -18.08
N GLY A 206 1.80 15.48 -17.19
CA GLY A 206 1.03 14.28 -17.55
C GLY A 206 1.86 13.00 -17.71
N ALA A 207 3.18 13.05 -17.50
CA ALA A 207 4.00 11.83 -17.47
C ALA A 207 3.66 10.97 -16.24
N GLU A 208 3.51 9.66 -16.43
CA GLU A 208 3.43 8.71 -15.32
C GLU A 208 4.78 8.61 -14.62
N LEU A 209 4.83 8.96 -13.32
CA LEU A 209 6.09 9.13 -12.59
C LEU A 209 6.94 7.85 -12.48
N GLY A 210 6.30 6.67 -12.53
CA GLY A 210 6.97 5.37 -12.40
C GLY A 210 7.23 4.66 -13.74
N VAL A 211 6.98 5.32 -14.88
CA VAL A 211 6.93 4.65 -16.18
C VAL A 211 7.90 5.29 -17.16
N ARG A 212 8.67 4.44 -17.84
CA ARG A 212 9.55 4.85 -18.94
C ARG A 212 8.70 5.36 -20.11
N THR A 213 9.01 6.54 -20.63
CA THR A 213 8.48 7.03 -21.90
C THR A 213 9.38 6.57 -23.05
N ARG A 214 8.93 6.66 -24.31
CA ARG A 214 9.74 6.21 -25.47
C ARG A 214 11.15 6.83 -25.48
N ASP A 215 11.27 8.07 -25.05
CA ASP A 215 12.50 8.86 -25.18
C ASP A 215 13.20 9.15 -23.84
N SER A 216 12.68 8.68 -22.69
CA SER A 216 13.27 8.95 -21.37
C SER A 216 12.98 7.87 -20.32
N PRO A 217 13.94 7.59 -19.40
CA PRO A 217 13.74 6.67 -18.30
C PRO A 217 12.60 7.12 -17.40
N ALA A 218 12.07 6.21 -16.58
CA ALA A 218 11.02 6.56 -15.62
C ALA A 218 11.49 7.74 -14.75
N PRO A 219 10.66 8.80 -14.57
CA PRO A 219 11.04 9.94 -13.74
C PRO A 219 11.44 9.56 -12.30
N SER A 220 10.90 8.45 -11.78
CA SER A 220 11.30 7.86 -10.50
C SER A 220 12.76 7.40 -10.48
N TYR A 221 13.32 6.89 -11.57
CA TYR A 221 14.73 6.46 -11.61
C TYR A 221 15.67 7.66 -11.51
N ALA A 222 15.32 8.76 -12.20
CA ALA A 222 16.04 10.01 -12.06
C ALA A 222 15.96 10.54 -10.61
N ALA A 223 14.78 10.54 -10.00
CA ALA A 223 14.62 10.96 -8.61
C ALA A 223 15.44 10.11 -7.62
N VAL A 224 15.40 8.79 -7.76
CA VAL A 224 16.17 7.87 -6.92
C VAL A 224 17.68 8.07 -7.11
N SER A 225 18.15 8.29 -8.34
CA SER A 225 19.59 8.49 -8.58
C SER A 225 20.15 9.76 -7.93
N GLU A 226 19.31 10.76 -7.64
CA GLU A 226 19.73 11.99 -6.94
C GLU A 226 19.88 11.80 -5.43
N LEU A 227 19.43 10.66 -4.86
CA LEU A 227 19.55 10.37 -3.43
C LEU A 227 21.00 10.13 -2.97
N LYS A 228 21.92 9.91 -3.92
CA LYS A 228 23.37 9.86 -3.65
C LYS A 228 23.94 11.23 -3.26
N ASP A 229 23.30 12.30 -3.71
CA ASP A 229 23.79 13.68 -3.60
C ASP A 229 22.99 14.52 -2.61
N ALA A 230 21.76 14.10 -2.28
CA ALA A 230 20.86 14.79 -1.34
C ALA A 230 20.02 13.78 -0.52
N PRO A 231 19.82 14.02 0.80
CA PRO A 231 19.04 13.13 1.65
C PRO A 231 17.55 13.07 1.33
N TRP A 232 17.01 14.10 0.66
CA TRP A 232 15.61 14.19 0.25
C TRP A 232 15.50 14.55 -1.22
N VAL A 233 14.59 13.89 -1.94
CA VAL A 233 14.28 14.20 -3.34
C VAL A 233 12.79 14.38 -3.54
N ILE A 234 12.39 15.51 -4.14
CA ILE A 234 11.01 15.79 -4.52
C ILE A 234 10.84 15.55 -6.02
N LEU A 235 9.93 14.66 -6.40
CA LEU A 235 9.58 14.37 -7.80
C LEU A 235 8.21 14.93 -8.19
N THR A 236 8.25 15.68 -9.29
CA THR A 236 7.24 16.51 -9.91
C THR A 236 6.59 16.12 -11.23
N ASN A 237 5.28 16.03 -11.45
CA ASN A 237 4.72 16.27 -12.81
C ASN A 237 3.65 17.38 -12.84
N GLY A 238 3.55 18.18 -11.77
CA GLY A 238 2.47 19.14 -11.54
C GLY A 238 1.36 18.54 -10.68
N THR A 239 0.69 17.50 -11.20
CA THR A 239 -0.47 16.85 -10.56
C THR A 239 -0.07 15.95 -9.40
N HIS A 240 1.00 15.18 -9.56
CA HIS A 240 1.54 14.29 -8.55
C HIS A 240 2.83 14.88 -7.95
N ARG A 241 3.00 14.68 -6.65
CA ARG A 241 4.21 15.04 -5.89
C ARG A 241 4.66 13.82 -5.13
N ARG A 242 5.85 13.29 -5.43
CA ARG A 242 6.48 12.22 -4.65
C ARG A 242 7.64 12.77 -3.83
N LEU A 243 7.76 12.31 -2.61
CA LEU A 243 8.92 12.52 -1.76
C LEU A 243 9.68 11.19 -1.65
N TYR A 244 11.00 11.25 -1.78
CA TYR A 244 11.94 10.14 -1.60
C TYR A 244 13.02 10.52 -0.58
N THR A 245 13.63 9.54 0.07
CA THR A 245 14.77 9.74 0.98
C THR A 245 15.74 8.57 0.95
N CYS A 246 17.04 8.85 1.15
CA CYS A 246 18.07 7.81 1.33
C CYS A 246 18.09 7.23 2.74
N LYS A 247 17.29 7.79 3.66
CA LYS A 247 17.24 7.36 5.07
C LYS A 247 16.53 6.03 5.26
N VAL A 248 15.74 5.58 4.28
CA VAL A 248 15.06 4.27 4.28
C VAL A 248 15.89 3.26 3.51
N SER A 249 15.89 1.98 3.93
CA SER A 249 16.70 0.95 3.26
C SER A 249 16.31 0.72 1.80
N ALA A 250 15.01 0.76 1.44
CA ALA A 250 14.55 0.52 0.06
C ALA A 250 14.07 1.82 -0.63
N SER A 251 15.00 2.74 -0.88
CA SER A 251 14.73 4.08 -1.44
C SER A 251 14.00 4.07 -2.79
N THR A 252 14.11 2.97 -3.55
CA THR A 252 13.51 2.80 -4.88
C THR A 252 12.01 2.50 -4.85
N THR A 253 11.53 1.87 -3.78
CA THR A 253 10.12 1.44 -3.63
C THR A 253 9.37 2.21 -2.56
N ASN A 254 10.10 2.95 -1.71
CA ASN A 254 9.52 3.74 -0.65
C ASN A 254 9.41 5.22 -1.04
N TYR A 255 8.19 5.71 -1.12
CA TYR A 255 7.88 7.10 -1.39
C TYR A 255 6.60 7.55 -0.69
N PHE A 256 6.44 8.86 -0.53
CA PHE A 256 5.17 9.47 -0.13
C PHE A 256 4.64 10.28 -1.30
N GLU A 257 3.42 9.99 -1.78
CA GLU A 257 2.79 10.65 -2.92
C GLU A 257 1.55 11.45 -2.52
N LEU A 258 1.45 12.68 -3.03
CA LEU A 258 0.23 13.47 -3.05
C LEU A 258 -0.32 13.57 -4.48
N ASN A 259 -1.63 13.42 -4.61
CA ASN A 259 -2.36 13.73 -5.83
C ASN A 259 -3.11 15.06 -5.66
N LEU A 260 -2.61 16.09 -6.35
CA LEU A 260 -3.14 17.46 -6.31
C LEU A 260 -4.29 17.70 -7.30
N GLY A 261 -4.50 16.79 -8.27
CA GLY A 261 -5.50 16.99 -9.31
C GLY A 261 -6.94 17.06 -8.80
N LEU A 262 -7.20 16.44 -7.63
CA LEU A 262 -8.53 16.20 -7.06
C LEU A 262 -8.53 16.29 -5.52
N GLY A 263 -7.55 16.98 -4.93
CA GLY A 263 -7.31 16.97 -3.50
C GLY A 263 -8.36 17.72 -2.67
N ARG A 264 -8.73 17.17 -1.52
CA ARG A 264 -9.46 17.90 -0.46
C ARG A 264 -8.56 19.01 0.10
N LYS A 265 -9.13 20.02 0.79
CA LYS A 265 -8.36 21.08 1.45
C LYS A 265 -7.21 20.54 2.33
N SER A 266 -7.39 19.38 2.95
CA SER A 266 -6.39 18.68 3.75
C SER A 266 -5.13 18.28 2.95
N VAL A 267 -5.24 17.96 1.66
CA VAL A 267 -4.09 17.64 0.79
C VAL A 267 -3.10 18.81 0.74
N PHE A 268 -3.59 20.05 0.68
CA PHE A 268 -2.73 21.23 0.63
C PHE A 268 -1.97 21.47 1.93
N ARG A 269 -2.51 21.02 3.07
CA ARG A 269 -1.79 21.07 4.36
C ARG A 269 -0.59 20.11 4.35
N TYR A 270 -0.78 18.89 3.85
CA TYR A 270 0.33 17.95 3.66
C TYR A 270 1.35 18.48 2.64
N LEU A 271 0.87 19.10 1.55
CA LEU A 271 1.74 19.71 0.55
C LEU A 271 2.61 20.81 1.16
N ALA A 272 2.00 21.76 1.86
CA ALA A 272 2.69 22.85 2.53
C ALA A 272 3.70 22.33 3.56
N ALA A 273 3.31 21.34 4.37
CA ALA A 273 4.11 20.86 5.48
C ALA A 273 5.24 19.89 5.09
N LEU A 274 5.10 19.12 4.00
CA LEU A 274 6.12 18.14 3.57
C LEU A 274 6.93 18.58 2.36
N PHE A 275 6.37 19.45 1.52
CA PHE A 275 7.02 19.89 0.27
C PHE A 275 7.38 21.37 0.28
N GLY A 276 7.08 22.11 1.35
CA GLY A 276 7.52 23.49 1.54
C GLY A 276 9.01 23.58 1.85
N ALA A 277 9.70 24.58 1.32
CA ALA A 277 11.12 24.82 1.54
C ALA A 277 11.45 25.01 3.03
N ASP A 278 10.55 25.65 3.78
CA ASP A 278 10.69 25.87 5.22
C ASP A 278 10.80 24.57 6.03
N SER A 279 10.21 23.47 5.56
CA SER A 279 10.27 22.17 6.22
C SER A 279 11.68 21.53 6.18
N TYR A 280 12.55 22.04 5.31
CA TYR A 280 13.92 21.57 5.12
C TYR A 280 14.95 22.55 5.68
N VAL A 281 14.51 23.63 6.35
CA VAL A 281 15.42 24.54 7.05
C VAL A 281 15.88 23.88 8.35
N THR A 282 17.19 23.84 8.57
CA THR A 282 17.75 23.27 9.79
C THR A 282 17.56 24.23 10.95
N ARG A 283 16.84 23.79 11.99
CA ARG A 283 16.65 24.47 13.28
C ARG A 283 17.12 23.51 14.37
N ASP A 284 18.02 23.96 15.24
CA ASP A 284 18.57 23.11 16.32
C ASP A 284 19.10 21.74 15.83
N LYS A 285 19.86 21.75 14.73
CA LYS A 285 20.48 20.58 14.06
C LYS A 285 19.50 19.59 13.40
N LYS A 286 18.20 19.85 13.38
CA LYS A 286 17.21 19.03 12.68
C LYS A 286 16.32 19.87 11.78
N THR A 287 15.74 19.24 10.78
CA THR A 287 14.68 19.86 9.98
C THR A 287 13.30 19.40 10.48
N ASP A 288 12.24 20.13 10.12
CA ASP A 288 10.88 19.71 10.46
C ASP A 288 10.58 18.36 9.80
N ILE A 289 11.02 18.17 8.55
CA ILE A 289 10.83 16.90 7.83
C ILE A 289 11.55 15.73 8.51
N ASP A 290 12.75 15.96 9.06
CA ASP A 290 13.48 14.94 9.82
C ASP A 290 12.75 14.59 11.11
N SER A 291 12.15 15.57 11.78
CA SER A 291 11.34 15.34 12.99
C SER A 291 10.08 14.53 12.68
N VAL A 292 9.42 14.82 11.54
CA VAL A 292 8.27 14.03 11.06
C VAL A 292 8.70 12.59 10.74
N PHE A 293 9.84 12.42 10.08
CA PHE A 293 10.39 11.11 9.73
C PHE A 293 10.75 10.28 10.98
N GLU A 294 11.49 10.85 11.92
CA GLU A 294 11.88 10.20 13.18
C GLU A 294 10.66 9.86 14.06
N GLY A 295 9.66 10.75 14.12
CA GLY A 295 8.40 10.48 14.82
C GLY A 295 7.64 9.30 14.20
N GLY A 296 7.67 9.19 12.86
CA GLY A 296 7.14 8.03 12.14
C GLY A 296 7.86 6.72 12.48
N ILE A 297 9.20 6.73 12.52
CA ILE A 297 10.00 5.57 12.92
C ILE A 297 9.68 5.14 14.35
N THR A 298 9.63 6.11 15.27
CA THR A 298 9.34 5.85 16.69
C THR A 298 7.97 5.19 16.83
N TYR A 299 6.96 5.74 16.16
CA TYR A 299 5.62 5.15 16.15
C TYR A 299 5.59 3.73 15.56
N SER A 300 6.31 3.48 14.46
CA SER A 300 6.41 2.14 13.88
C SER A 300 7.09 1.15 14.82
N SER A 301 8.10 1.59 15.59
CA SER A 301 8.76 0.77 16.61
C SER A 301 7.81 0.43 17.74
N GLU A 302 7.12 1.43 18.31
CA GLU A 302 6.09 1.22 19.34
C GLU A 302 5.01 0.26 18.85
N LEU A 303 4.54 0.42 17.61
CA LEU A 303 3.54 -0.48 17.01
C LEU A 303 4.06 -1.91 16.86
N ALA A 304 5.33 -2.07 16.49
CA ALA A 304 5.97 -3.39 16.38
C ALA A 304 6.10 -4.07 17.74
N ASP A 305 6.51 -3.32 18.77
CA ASP A 305 6.66 -3.82 20.14
C ASP A 305 5.31 -4.28 20.70
N ASP A 306 4.25 -3.47 20.52
CA ASP A 306 2.90 -3.83 20.94
C ASP A 306 2.35 -5.06 20.20
N LEU A 307 2.60 -5.14 18.89
CA LEU A 307 2.21 -6.30 18.09
C LEU A 307 2.95 -7.55 18.59
N SER A 308 4.25 -7.42 18.86
CA SER A 308 5.09 -8.48 19.43
C SER A 308 4.52 -8.97 20.76
N GLU A 309 4.17 -8.07 21.68
CA GLU A 309 3.57 -8.41 22.97
C GLU A 309 2.23 -9.14 22.82
N LYS A 310 1.34 -8.66 21.95
CA LYS A 310 0.05 -9.33 21.65
C LYS A 310 0.23 -10.75 21.12
N ILE A 311 1.27 -10.99 20.35
CA ILE A 311 1.57 -12.28 19.75
C ILE A 311 2.24 -13.23 20.74
N LEU A 312 3.23 -12.74 21.49
CA LEU A 312 4.15 -13.52 22.30
C LEU A 312 3.69 -13.72 23.76
N SER A 313 2.75 -12.89 24.25
CA SER A 313 2.21 -13.03 25.60
C SER A 313 1.69 -14.44 25.87
N ALA A 314 1.69 -14.88 27.13
CA ALA A 314 1.37 -16.28 27.47
C ALA A 314 -0.02 -16.72 27.00
N ASP A 315 -0.98 -15.79 26.94
CA ASP A 315 -2.33 -15.95 26.38
C ASP A 315 -2.51 -15.18 25.05
N GLY A 316 -1.42 -14.96 24.33
CA GLY A 316 -1.37 -14.17 23.12
C GLY A 316 -2.03 -14.85 21.93
N ILE A 317 -2.24 -14.06 20.88
CA ILE A 317 -3.00 -14.50 19.69
C ILE A 317 -2.37 -15.68 18.96
N PHE A 318 -1.05 -15.89 19.08
CA PHE A 318 -0.41 -17.06 18.48
C PHE A 318 -0.89 -18.36 19.14
N LEU A 319 -1.10 -18.35 20.46
CA LEU A 319 -1.61 -19.50 21.18
C LEU A 319 -3.06 -19.80 20.78
N ASP A 320 -3.88 -18.79 20.51
CA ASP A 320 -5.25 -18.99 19.99
C ASP A 320 -5.24 -19.73 18.65
N LEU A 321 -4.31 -19.39 17.76
CA LEU A 321 -4.14 -20.09 16.49
C LEU A 321 -3.72 -21.55 16.71
N VAL A 322 -2.77 -21.81 17.62
CA VAL A 322 -2.35 -23.19 17.97
C VAL A 322 -3.51 -23.99 18.55
N LYS A 323 -4.27 -23.41 19.49
CA LYS A 323 -5.49 -24.01 20.05
C LYS A 323 -6.50 -24.33 18.95
N GLY A 324 -6.62 -23.45 17.95
CA GLY A 324 -7.48 -23.64 16.79
C GLY A 324 -7.08 -24.78 15.87
N ILE A 325 -5.78 -24.97 15.65
CA ILE A 325 -5.23 -26.09 14.85
C ILE A 325 -5.46 -27.43 15.55
N LEU A 326 -5.32 -27.46 16.87
CA LEU A 326 -5.54 -28.66 17.68
C LEU A 326 -7.02 -28.92 18.00
N ASP A 327 -7.94 -28.03 17.59
CA ASP A 327 -9.33 -27.94 18.08
C ASP A 327 -9.44 -28.15 19.60
N HIS A 328 -8.54 -27.48 20.33
CA HIS A 328 -8.27 -27.72 21.73
C HIS A 328 -9.53 -27.66 22.61
N ASP A 329 -9.65 -28.64 23.51
CA ASP A 329 -10.57 -28.64 24.63
C ASP A 329 -9.87 -29.08 25.93
N MET A 330 -10.52 -28.84 27.06
CA MET A 330 -9.98 -29.19 28.39
C MET A 330 -9.91 -30.70 28.65
N LYS A 331 -10.39 -31.55 27.72
CA LYS A 331 -10.50 -33.00 27.89
C LYS A 331 -9.40 -33.74 27.14
N THR A 332 -8.87 -33.14 26.08
CA THR A 332 -7.93 -33.75 25.17
C THR A 332 -6.51 -33.52 25.65
N LYS A 333 -5.72 -34.60 25.68
CA LYS A 333 -4.29 -34.55 25.94
C LYS A 333 -3.56 -34.73 24.61
N PHE A 334 -2.53 -33.92 24.39
CA PHE A 334 -1.70 -33.94 23.19
C PHE A 334 -0.31 -34.47 23.52
N GLU A 335 0.29 -35.19 22.59
CA GLU A 335 1.69 -35.60 22.69
C GLU A 335 2.60 -34.42 22.31
N GLU A 336 3.87 -34.45 22.74
CA GLU A 336 4.83 -33.37 22.41
C GLU A 336 5.00 -33.18 20.90
N ALA A 337 4.88 -34.27 20.12
CA ALA A 337 4.93 -34.22 18.67
C ALA A 337 3.75 -33.44 18.07
N ASP A 338 2.53 -33.66 18.58
CA ASP A 338 1.33 -32.95 18.10
C ASP A 338 1.44 -31.44 18.37
N LEU A 339 1.96 -31.07 19.55
CA LEU A 339 2.18 -29.68 19.94
C LEU A 339 3.24 -29.01 19.05
N LEU A 340 4.30 -29.74 18.68
CA LEU A 340 5.34 -29.24 17.77
C LEU A 340 4.79 -29.05 16.36
N ASP A 341 4.07 -30.03 15.82
CA ASP A 341 3.46 -29.95 14.48
C ASP A 341 2.43 -28.82 14.39
N ALA A 342 1.63 -28.63 15.45
CA ALA A 342 0.70 -27.53 15.55
C ALA A 342 1.41 -26.17 15.59
N LYS A 343 2.51 -26.06 16.33
CA LYS A 343 3.35 -24.84 16.36
C LYS A 343 3.90 -24.54 14.97
N GLU A 344 4.51 -25.51 14.28
CA GLU A 344 5.06 -25.29 12.94
C GLU A 344 3.99 -24.91 11.92
N THR A 345 2.81 -25.50 12.03
CA THR A 345 1.65 -25.17 11.19
C THR A 345 1.16 -23.74 11.48
N ALA A 346 1.06 -23.36 12.76
CA ALA A 346 0.69 -22.01 13.19
C ALA A 346 1.67 -20.96 12.67
N LEU A 347 2.98 -21.22 12.73
CA LEU A 347 4.01 -20.33 12.19
C LEU A 347 3.83 -20.08 10.70
N LYS A 348 3.59 -21.13 9.91
CA LYS A 348 3.35 -21.02 8.46
C LYS A 348 2.07 -20.23 8.15
N ILE A 349 1.00 -20.44 8.92
CA ILE A 349 -0.26 -19.69 8.77
C ILE A 349 -0.04 -18.21 9.12
N MET A 350 0.63 -17.92 10.23
CA MET A 350 0.99 -16.55 10.64
C MET A 350 1.71 -15.82 9.51
N TYR A 351 2.74 -16.44 8.92
CA TYR A 351 3.48 -15.84 7.81
C TYR A 351 2.62 -15.55 6.58
N ARG A 352 1.72 -16.47 6.21
CA ARG A 352 0.80 -16.25 5.09
C ARG A 352 -0.12 -15.06 5.38
N VAL A 353 -0.62 -14.94 6.61
CA VAL A 353 -1.49 -13.84 7.02
C VAL A 353 -0.73 -12.51 7.05
N TRP A 354 0.48 -12.46 7.64
CA TRP A 354 1.32 -11.25 7.60
C TRP A 354 1.71 -10.84 6.19
N PHE A 355 2.06 -11.79 5.33
CA PHE A 355 2.35 -11.49 3.94
C PHE A 355 1.15 -10.81 3.27
N LEU A 356 -0.06 -11.35 3.47
CA LEU A 356 -1.29 -10.76 2.94
C LEU A 356 -1.55 -9.36 3.52
N LEU A 357 -1.45 -9.19 4.84
CA LEU A 357 -1.62 -7.90 5.50
C LEU A 357 -0.66 -6.85 4.95
N TYR A 358 0.62 -7.21 4.84
CA TYR A 358 1.65 -6.36 4.27
C TYR A 358 1.38 -6.06 2.79
N ALA A 359 1.04 -7.07 1.99
CA ALA A 359 0.77 -6.91 0.57
C ALA A 359 -0.49 -6.08 0.28
N GLU A 360 -1.56 -6.23 1.07
CA GLU A 360 -2.75 -5.39 0.97
C GLU A 360 -2.45 -3.94 1.40
N SER A 361 -1.72 -3.73 2.50
CA SER A 361 -1.37 -2.39 2.99
C SER A 361 -0.47 -1.61 2.01
N ARG A 362 0.35 -2.33 1.23
CA ARG A 362 1.28 -1.76 0.26
C ARG A 362 0.69 -1.68 -1.16
N ASP A 363 -0.61 -1.95 -1.32
CA ASP A 363 -1.31 -2.06 -2.62
C ASP A 363 -0.59 -3.02 -3.61
N LEU A 364 0.09 -4.05 -3.10
CA LEU A 364 0.68 -5.12 -3.92
C LEU A 364 -0.39 -6.11 -4.38
N LEU A 365 -1.50 -6.18 -3.65
CA LEU A 365 -2.73 -6.89 -4.03
C LEU A 365 -3.80 -5.89 -4.50
N PRO A 366 -4.74 -6.30 -5.36
CA PRO A 366 -5.73 -5.41 -5.97
C PRO A 366 -6.87 -5.06 -4.99
N VAL A 367 -6.55 -4.59 -3.79
CA VAL A 367 -7.51 -4.26 -2.70
C VAL A 367 -8.58 -3.26 -3.16
N LYS A 368 -8.22 -2.38 -4.10
CA LYS A 368 -9.08 -1.35 -4.69
C LYS A 368 -10.00 -1.89 -5.79
N ASP A 369 -9.74 -3.09 -6.30
CA ASP A 369 -10.58 -3.72 -7.32
C ASP A 369 -11.88 -4.25 -6.70
N SER A 370 -13.01 -3.93 -7.31
CA SER A 370 -14.33 -4.29 -6.78
C SER A 370 -14.58 -5.81 -6.72
N LYS A 371 -13.80 -6.62 -7.45
CA LYS A 371 -13.89 -8.09 -7.45
C LYS A 371 -13.01 -8.74 -6.38
N TYR A 372 -11.87 -8.13 -6.05
CA TYR A 372 -10.98 -8.61 -5.00
C TYR A 372 -11.37 -8.10 -3.61
N HIS A 373 -11.79 -6.83 -3.51
CA HIS A 373 -12.16 -6.20 -2.24
C HIS A 373 -13.08 -7.06 -1.35
N PRO A 374 -14.13 -7.75 -1.87
CA PRO A 374 -15.00 -8.59 -1.06
C PRO A 374 -14.32 -9.77 -0.37
N ILE A 375 -13.19 -10.26 -0.89
CA ILE A 375 -12.41 -11.35 -0.31
C ILE A 375 -11.16 -10.88 0.45
N SER A 376 -10.82 -9.58 0.38
CA SER A 376 -9.66 -8.99 1.06
C SER A 376 -9.73 -9.13 2.58
N LEU A 377 -8.57 -9.08 3.23
CA LEU A 377 -8.47 -9.03 4.68
C LEU A 377 -9.08 -7.75 5.25
N GLN A 378 -8.98 -6.62 4.53
CA GLN A 378 -9.68 -5.38 4.90
C GLN A 378 -11.19 -5.57 5.04
N ASN A 379 -11.81 -6.32 4.12
CA ASN A 379 -13.24 -6.62 4.19
C ASN A 379 -13.55 -7.76 5.18
N LEU A 380 -12.63 -8.69 5.41
CA LEU A 380 -12.79 -9.71 6.45
C LEU A 380 -12.90 -9.06 7.84
N ARG A 381 -12.10 -8.03 8.10
CA ARG A 381 -12.14 -7.28 9.36
C ARG A 381 -13.55 -6.79 9.71
N THR A 382 -14.26 -6.18 8.76
CA THR A 382 -15.60 -5.61 8.97
C THR A 382 -16.67 -6.67 9.29
N LYS A 383 -16.36 -7.95 9.08
CA LYS A 383 -17.25 -9.09 9.32
C LYS A 383 -16.92 -9.87 10.58
N LEU A 384 -15.82 -9.54 11.27
CA LEU A 384 -15.38 -10.31 12.43
C LEU A 384 -16.43 -10.33 13.54
N ASP A 385 -17.11 -9.21 13.81
CA ASP A 385 -18.17 -9.13 14.83
C ASP A 385 -19.31 -10.10 14.55
N THR A 386 -19.75 -10.20 13.29
CA THR A 386 -20.78 -11.15 12.87
C THR A 386 -20.29 -12.59 12.97
N MET A 387 -19.04 -12.85 12.59
CA MET A 387 -18.45 -14.19 12.66
C MET A 387 -18.24 -14.67 14.10
N GLU A 388 -17.99 -13.75 15.02
CA GLU A 388 -17.83 -14.01 16.46
C GLU A 388 -19.13 -14.52 17.10
N MET A 389 -20.29 -14.10 16.59
CA MET A 389 -21.61 -14.61 17.02
C MET A 389 -21.82 -16.08 16.67
N GLU A 390 -21.03 -16.64 15.73
CA GLU A 390 -21.07 -18.05 15.34
C GLU A 390 -19.75 -18.76 15.69
N PRO A 391 -19.43 -18.97 16.98
CA PRO A 391 -18.09 -19.41 17.42
C PRO A 391 -17.67 -20.79 16.90
N ASN A 392 -18.62 -21.65 16.58
CA ASN A 392 -18.37 -23.01 16.05
C ASN A 392 -18.31 -23.08 14.52
N SER A 393 -18.64 -21.98 13.83
CA SER A 393 -18.48 -21.86 12.38
C SER A 393 -17.00 -21.76 12.00
N ASN A 394 -16.66 -21.99 10.74
CA ASN A 394 -15.29 -21.89 10.20
C ASN A 394 -15.21 -20.92 9.01
N GLU A 395 -16.19 -20.01 8.87
CA GLU A 395 -16.25 -19.08 7.74
C GLU A 395 -15.04 -18.15 7.64
N CYS A 396 -14.51 -17.66 8.78
CA CYS A 396 -13.30 -16.85 8.79
C CYS A 396 -12.12 -17.63 8.19
N TRP A 397 -11.95 -18.90 8.59
CA TRP A 397 -10.91 -19.78 8.07
C TRP A 397 -11.08 -20.06 6.56
N LYS A 398 -12.31 -20.28 6.09
CA LYS A 398 -12.61 -20.45 4.65
C LYS A 398 -12.26 -19.22 3.82
N VAL A 399 -12.36 -18.01 4.37
CA VAL A 399 -11.92 -16.79 3.68
C VAL A 399 -10.39 -16.80 3.53
N LEU A 400 -9.64 -17.14 4.58
CA LEU A 400 -8.18 -17.24 4.52
C LEU A 400 -7.70 -18.30 3.52
N LEU A 401 -8.31 -19.50 3.52
CA LEU A 401 -7.98 -20.54 2.55
C LEU A 401 -8.23 -20.09 1.10
N ARG A 402 -9.31 -19.34 0.85
CA ARG A 402 -9.60 -18.75 -0.46
C ARG A 402 -8.52 -17.75 -0.87
N LEU A 403 -8.07 -16.90 0.04
CA LEU A 403 -6.97 -15.97 -0.20
C LEU A 403 -5.65 -16.69 -0.47
N PHE A 404 -5.30 -17.69 0.33
CA PHE A 404 -4.07 -18.47 0.13
C PHE A 404 -4.04 -19.14 -1.24
N LYS A 405 -5.16 -19.77 -1.63
CA LYS A 405 -5.31 -20.36 -2.96
C LYS A 405 -5.25 -19.30 -4.05
N GLY A 406 -5.93 -18.17 -3.86
CA GLY A 406 -5.97 -17.06 -4.81
C GLY A 406 -4.59 -16.48 -5.09
N VAL A 407 -3.77 -16.25 -4.07
CA VAL A 407 -2.39 -15.76 -4.23
C VAL A 407 -1.51 -16.80 -4.92
N ARG A 408 -1.66 -18.09 -4.56
CA ARG A 408 -0.91 -19.19 -5.17
C ARG A 408 -1.14 -19.32 -6.67
N SER A 409 -2.39 -19.38 -7.12
CA SER A 409 -2.75 -19.76 -8.50
C SER A 409 -3.37 -18.61 -9.33
N GLY A 410 -3.51 -17.43 -8.74
CA GLY A 410 -4.33 -16.36 -9.28
C GLY A 410 -5.84 -16.67 -9.22
N SER A 411 -6.65 -15.66 -9.53
CA SER A 411 -8.10 -15.80 -9.73
C SER A 411 -8.60 -14.77 -10.73
N VAL A 412 -9.15 -15.26 -11.86
CA VAL A 412 -9.82 -14.40 -12.86
C VAL A 412 -11.09 -13.77 -12.28
N GLU A 413 -11.85 -14.53 -11.49
CA GLU A 413 -13.06 -14.05 -10.83
C GLU A 413 -12.79 -12.85 -9.94
N HIS A 414 -11.66 -12.84 -9.23
CA HIS A 414 -11.28 -11.79 -8.30
C HIS A 414 -10.27 -10.79 -8.89
N ASN A 415 -9.96 -10.87 -10.18
CA ASN A 415 -8.91 -10.07 -10.81
C ASN A 415 -7.56 -10.11 -10.05
N LEU A 416 -7.21 -11.28 -9.51
CA LEU A 416 -6.02 -11.51 -8.71
C LEU A 416 -4.94 -12.19 -9.56
N PRO A 417 -3.77 -11.55 -9.77
CA PRO A 417 -2.64 -12.18 -10.44
C PRO A 417 -2.13 -13.40 -9.68
N GLU A 418 -1.40 -14.27 -10.38
CA GLU A 418 -0.69 -15.37 -9.76
C GLU A 418 0.64 -14.86 -9.19
N TYR A 419 0.88 -15.06 -7.90
CA TYR A 419 2.13 -14.67 -7.23
C TYR A 419 3.04 -15.87 -6.93
N ASN A 420 2.51 -17.10 -6.95
CA ASN A 420 3.24 -18.36 -6.72
C ASN A 420 4.03 -18.32 -5.39
N GLY A 421 5.21 -18.95 -5.33
CA GLY A 421 6.16 -18.90 -4.22
C GLY A 421 6.01 -20.06 -3.22
N GLU A 422 7.13 -20.41 -2.58
CA GLU A 422 7.21 -21.48 -1.58
C GLU A 422 6.20 -21.30 -0.43
N LEU A 423 5.99 -20.05 0.01
CA LEU A 423 5.16 -19.74 1.18
C LEU A 423 3.68 -20.18 0.99
N PHE A 424 3.14 -20.03 -0.22
CA PHE A 424 1.73 -20.34 -0.52
C PHE A 424 1.53 -21.69 -1.21
N LYS A 425 2.58 -22.52 -1.36
CA LYS A 425 2.45 -23.88 -1.90
C LYS A 425 1.42 -24.71 -1.14
N THR A 426 0.82 -25.69 -1.84
CA THR A 426 -0.09 -26.67 -1.22
C THR A 426 0.58 -27.31 -0.02
N ASN A 427 -0.09 -27.25 1.12
CA ASN A 427 0.40 -27.79 2.36
C ASN A 427 -0.76 -28.49 3.07
N PRO A 428 -0.82 -29.83 3.05
CA PRO A 428 -1.91 -30.58 3.66
C PRO A 428 -2.15 -30.23 5.13
N SER A 429 -1.10 -29.94 5.90
CA SER A 429 -1.19 -29.56 7.31
C SER A 429 -1.92 -28.23 7.54
N ILE A 430 -2.07 -27.40 6.51
CA ILE A 430 -2.84 -26.15 6.52
C ILE A 430 -4.14 -26.32 5.76
N ASP A 431 -4.07 -26.82 4.52
CA ASP A 431 -5.18 -26.82 3.57
C ASP A 431 -6.33 -27.77 3.99
N SER A 432 -6.06 -28.76 4.84
CA SER A 432 -7.07 -29.68 5.41
C SER A 432 -7.65 -29.21 6.75
N GLN A 433 -7.12 -28.15 7.34
CA GLN A 433 -7.54 -27.69 8.67
C GLN A 433 -8.96 -27.13 8.64
N THR A 434 -9.66 -27.27 9.77
CA THR A 434 -10.98 -26.68 10.01
C THR A 434 -10.96 -25.88 11.30
N ILE A 435 -10.39 -24.68 11.24
CA ILE A 435 -10.26 -23.81 12.42
C ILE A 435 -11.58 -23.09 12.68
N LYS A 436 -12.11 -23.23 13.89
CA LYS A 436 -13.36 -22.60 14.34
C LYS A 436 -13.18 -21.11 14.64
N ASN A 437 -14.24 -20.33 14.46
CA ASN A 437 -14.28 -18.88 14.68
C ASN A 437 -13.86 -18.50 16.10
N ARG A 438 -14.20 -19.31 17.11
CA ARG A 438 -13.77 -19.11 18.51
C ARG A 438 -12.25 -18.98 18.70
N PHE A 439 -11.46 -19.49 17.76
CA PHE A 439 -10.00 -19.42 17.79
C PHE A 439 -9.43 -18.45 16.74
N ILE A 440 -9.93 -18.52 15.49
CA ILE A 440 -9.37 -17.71 14.40
C ILE A 440 -9.83 -16.25 14.45
N VAL A 441 -11.03 -15.93 14.97
CA VAL A 441 -11.51 -14.55 15.03
C VAL A 441 -10.70 -13.71 16.03
N PRO A 442 -10.42 -14.16 17.28
CA PRO A 442 -9.52 -13.46 18.19
C PRO A 442 -8.13 -13.24 17.58
N PHE A 443 -7.58 -14.27 16.93
CA PHE A 443 -6.31 -14.18 16.22
C PHE A 443 -6.30 -13.08 15.16
N MET A 444 -7.29 -13.08 14.26
CA MET A 444 -7.38 -12.07 13.20
C MET A 444 -7.66 -10.67 13.76
N ARG A 445 -8.50 -10.55 14.79
CA ARG A 445 -8.80 -9.26 15.43
C ARG A 445 -7.55 -8.64 16.05
N GLY A 446 -6.75 -9.43 16.76
CA GLY A 446 -5.50 -8.94 17.38
C GLY A 446 -4.45 -8.48 16.36
N LEU A 447 -4.48 -9.03 15.13
CA LEU A 447 -3.65 -8.55 14.02
C LEU A 447 -4.24 -7.32 13.33
N PHE A 448 -5.56 -7.16 13.29
CA PHE A 448 -6.18 -6.03 12.61
C PHE A 448 -6.21 -4.76 13.46
N GLU A 449 -6.32 -4.88 14.78
CA GLU A 449 -6.76 -3.79 15.64
C GLU A 449 -5.77 -3.47 16.79
N LYS A 450 -5.50 -2.18 16.97
CA LYS A 450 -4.87 -1.60 18.15
C LYS A 450 -5.76 -0.48 18.67
N ASP A 451 -6.24 -0.60 19.91
CA ASP A 451 -7.10 0.40 20.58
C ASP A 451 -8.35 0.79 19.75
N GLY A 452 -8.90 -0.17 19.00
CA GLY A 452 -10.04 0.06 18.09
C GLY A 452 -9.67 0.64 16.71
N GLU A 453 -8.40 0.96 16.48
CA GLU A 453 -7.87 1.45 15.21
C GLU A 453 -7.22 0.34 14.37
N THR A 454 -7.26 0.51 13.05
CA THR A 454 -6.64 -0.41 12.09
C THR A 454 -5.11 -0.34 12.19
N MET A 455 -4.44 -1.50 12.24
CA MET A 455 -3.00 -1.59 12.11
C MET A 455 -2.52 -1.24 10.69
N ASP A 456 -1.47 -0.41 10.59
CA ASP A 456 -0.83 -0.03 9.33
C ASP A 456 0.43 -0.86 9.09
N TYR A 457 0.27 -2.03 8.45
CA TYR A 457 1.38 -2.91 8.11
C TYR A 457 2.36 -2.32 7.08
N ALA A 458 1.99 -1.26 6.34
CA ALA A 458 2.91 -0.61 5.41
C ALA A 458 4.01 0.17 6.14
N SER A 459 3.73 0.57 7.38
CA SER A 459 4.68 1.25 8.27
C SER A 459 5.59 0.29 9.05
N LEU A 460 5.23 -1.00 9.10
CA LEU A 460 6.03 -2.05 9.73
C LEU A 460 7.08 -2.54 8.73
N GLY A 461 8.35 -2.22 9.01
CA GLY A 461 9.46 -2.75 8.20
C GLY A 461 9.56 -4.28 8.30
N VAL A 462 10.01 -4.93 7.22
CA VAL A 462 10.27 -6.40 7.16
C VAL A 462 11.09 -6.90 8.35
N ARG A 463 11.98 -6.04 8.86
CA ARG A 463 12.83 -6.25 10.03
C ARG A 463 12.04 -6.48 11.33
N HIS A 464 11.01 -5.67 11.58
CA HIS A 464 10.19 -5.79 12.78
C HIS A 464 9.45 -7.12 12.81
N LEU A 465 8.91 -7.55 11.66
CA LEU A 465 8.26 -8.86 11.52
C LEU A 465 9.26 -10.02 11.70
N GLY A 466 10.49 -9.86 11.22
CA GLY A 466 11.58 -10.81 11.44
C GLY A 466 11.89 -11.06 12.91
N ASN A 467 11.96 -10.00 13.72
CA ASN A 467 12.23 -10.10 15.16
C ASN A 467 11.13 -10.89 15.91
N ILE A 468 9.86 -10.64 15.56
CA ILE A 468 8.73 -11.37 16.16
C ILE A 468 8.82 -12.85 15.81
N TYR A 469 9.18 -13.18 14.56
CA TYR A 469 9.34 -14.56 14.14
C TYR A 469 10.47 -15.28 14.87
N GLU A 470 11.65 -14.67 14.94
CA GLU A 470 12.78 -15.26 15.67
C GLU A 470 12.39 -15.53 17.12
N SER A 471 11.70 -14.58 17.75
CA SER A 471 11.17 -14.75 19.11
C SER A 471 10.21 -15.94 19.19
N LEU A 472 9.24 -16.07 18.28
CA LEU A 472 8.32 -17.21 18.21
C LEU A 472 9.02 -18.58 18.03
N MET A 473 10.17 -18.61 17.36
CA MET A 473 10.96 -19.83 17.23
C MET A 473 11.51 -20.31 18.57
N GLU A 474 11.87 -19.40 19.48
CA GLU A 474 12.41 -19.70 20.81
C GLU A 474 11.38 -20.31 21.77
N PHE A 475 10.09 -20.02 21.58
CA PHE A 475 9.01 -20.56 22.41
C PHE A 475 8.73 -22.04 22.13
N SER A 476 8.15 -22.73 23.11
CA SER A 476 7.59 -24.06 22.97
C SER A 476 6.15 -24.07 23.44
N ILE A 477 5.28 -24.84 22.78
CA ILE A 477 3.92 -25.05 23.26
C ILE A 477 3.95 -26.21 24.23
N ARG A 478 3.34 -26.02 25.41
CA ARG A 478 3.23 -27.05 26.43
C ARG A 478 1.79 -27.17 26.89
N GLN A 479 1.44 -28.36 27.36
CA GLN A 479 0.17 -28.64 27.99
C GLN A 479 0.38 -28.91 29.48
N THR A 480 -0.47 -28.35 30.33
CA THR A 480 -0.39 -28.52 31.78
C THR A 480 -0.93 -29.90 32.21
N ASP A 481 -0.30 -30.51 33.21
CA ASP A 481 -0.74 -31.77 33.83
C ASP A 481 -1.59 -31.55 35.10
N ARG A 482 -1.49 -30.35 35.67
CA ARG A 482 -2.21 -29.86 36.86
C ARG A 482 -2.50 -28.37 36.74
N ASP A 483 -3.26 -27.84 37.68
CA ASP A 483 -3.44 -26.39 37.80
C ASP A 483 -2.10 -25.75 38.17
N ILE A 484 -1.64 -24.80 37.35
CA ILE A 484 -0.38 -24.08 37.58
C ILE A 484 -0.64 -22.58 37.56
N MET A 485 0.12 -21.86 38.36
CA MET A 485 0.14 -20.41 38.38
C MET A 485 1.51 -19.95 37.93
N LEU A 486 1.53 -19.01 36.99
CA LEU A 486 2.74 -18.56 36.32
C LEU A 486 2.94 -17.06 36.56
N LEU A 487 4.17 -16.67 36.90
CA LEU A 487 4.62 -15.28 36.90
C LEU A 487 5.49 -15.04 35.67
N GLU A 488 5.18 -13.96 34.96
CA GLU A 488 6.00 -13.45 33.88
C GLU A 488 7.10 -12.55 34.44
N ASP A 489 8.35 -12.82 34.07
CA ASP A 489 9.52 -12.05 34.43
C ASP A 489 10.32 -11.73 33.15
N SER A 490 11.23 -10.77 33.25
CA SER A 490 12.19 -10.32 32.23
C SER A 490 13.01 -11.46 31.56
N GLY A 491 12.98 -12.67 32.10
CA GLY A 491 13.63 -13.87 31.59
C GLY A 491 12.68 -15.04 31.23
N GLY A 492 11.38 -14.81 31.07
CA GLY A 492 10.38 -15.82 30.71
C GLY A 492 9.36 -16.08 31.81
N VAL A 493 8.81 -17.29 31.84
CA VAL A 493 7.67 -17.63 32.70
C VAL A 493 8.09 -18.66 33.75
N ARG A 494 7.80 -18.42 35.03
CA ARG A 494 8.10 -19.34 36.15
C ARG A 494 6.86 -19.70 36.96
N GLU A 495 6.80 -20.93 37.46
CA GLU A 495 5.71 -21.38 38.33
C GLU A 495 5.83 -20.73 39.71
N VAL A 496 4.70 -20.24 40.24
CA VAL A 496 4.60 -19.61 41.57
C VAL A 496 3.52 -20.30 42.40
N ALA A 497 3.71 -20.29 43.72
CA ALA A 497 2.80 -20.98 44.65
C ALA A 497 1.57 -20.13 45.05
N SER A 498 1.62 -18.82 44.85
CA SER A 498 0.56 -17.88 45.28
C SER A 498 -0.09 -17.17 44.09
N ARG A 499 -1.42 -17.05 44.16
CA ARG A 499 -2.23 -16.33 43.17
C ARG A 499 -2.02 -14.82 43.20
N GLN A 500 -1.57 -14.27 44.32
CA GLN A 500 -1.24 -12.83 44.42
C GLN A 500 0.06 -12.47 43.69
N GLU A 501 0.92 -13.46 43.45
CA GLU A 501 2.20 -13.31 42.75
C GLU A 501 2.14 -13.79 41.30
N SER A 502 1.01 -14.33 40.84
CA SER A 502 0.87 -14.89 39.50
C SER A 502 0.32 -13.86 38.51
N THR A 503 0.94 -13.77 37.35
CA THR A 503 0.40 -13.04 36.19
C THR A 503 -0.68 -13.87 35.50
N TYR A 504 -0.48 -15.19 35.41
CA TYR A 504 -1.35 -16.11 34.67
C TYR A 504 -1.72 -17.33 35.52
N SER A 505 -2.90 -17.89 35.24
CA SER A 505 -3.40 -19.09 35.91
C SER A 505 -3.95 -20.06 34.87
N TYR A 506 -3.34 -21.23 34.79
CA TYR A 506 -3.73 -22.30 33.87
C TYR A 506 -4.30 -23.47 34.66
N LYS A 507 -5.42 -24.00 34.18
CA LYS A 507 -6.00 -25.23 34.70
C LYS A 507 -5.31 -26.44 34.08
N LYS A 508 -5.49 -27.60 34.68
CA LYS A 508 -5.10 -28.88 34.09
C LYS A 508 -5.58 -29.01 32.64
N ASN A 509 -4.70 -29.49 31.78
CA ASN A 509 -4.86 -29.65 30.32
C ASN A 509 -4.87 -28.35 29.51
N ASP A 510 -4.70 -27.16 30.10
CA ASP A 510 -4.54 -25.94 29.31
C ASP A 510 -3.24 -25.96 28.50
N LEU A 511 -3.28 -25.30 27.35
CA LEU A 511 -2.09 -25.00 26.55
C LEU A 511 -1.52 -23.65 26.96
N TYR A 512 -0.20 -23.54 27.02
CA TYR A 512 0.53 -22.31 27.28
C TYR A 512 1.84 -22.25 26.49
N MET A 513 2.36 -21.05 26.31
CA MET A 513 3.68 -20.83 25.70
C MET A 513 4.76 -20.81 26.77
N ALA A 514 5.70 -21.75 26.67
CA ALA A 514 6.88 -21.79 27.52
C ALA A 514 8.09 -21.26 26.74
N SER A 515 8.68 -20.16 27.23
CA SER A 515 9.98 -19.71 26.73
C SER A 515 11.04 -20.75 27.08
N LYS A 516 11.93 -21.09 26.14
CA LYS A 516 13.11 -21.91 26.41
C LYS A 516 14.17 -21.10 27.18
N GLY A 517 13.80 -20.53 28.33
CA GLY A 517 14.65 -19.68 29.17
C GLY A 517 14.95 -18.33 28.53
N GLY A 518 14.98 -17.26 29.32
CA GLY A 518 15.39 -15.92 28.90
C GLY A 518 16.87 -15.84 28.51
N MET A 519 17.49 -14.68 28.67
CA MET A 519 18.85 -14.26 28.23
C MET A 519 20.00 -15.32 28.20
N ALA A 520 19.90 -16.44 28.93
CA ALA A 520 20.77 -17.61 28.82
C ALA A 520 20.59 -18.45 27.52
N SER A 521 19.40 -18.51 26.92
CA SER A 521 19.15 -19.18 25.64
C SER A 521 19.72 -18.40 24.45
N ARG A 522 19.67 -17.06 24.50
CA ARG A 522 20.38 -16.16 23.57
C ARG A 522 21.90 -16.36 23.58
N LYS A 523 22.48 -16.70 24.74
CA LYS A 523 23.91 -17.08 24.84
C LYS A 523 24.22 -18.45 24.23
N GLY A 524 23.22 -19.34 24.13
CA GLY A 524 23.37 -20.68 23.54
C GLY A 524 23.06 -20.75 22.03
N SER A 525 22.13 -19.94 21.53
CA SER A 525 21.78 -19.89 20.10
C SER A 525 22.67 -18.95 19.28
N GLY A 526 23.33 -17.98 19.93
CA GLY A 526 24.14 -16.97 19.24
C GLY A 526 23.33 -15.91 18.49
N SER A 527 22.00 -15.86 18.67
CA SER A 527 21.10 -14.90 18.03
C SER A 527 21.26 -13.50 18.66
N TYR A 528 22.30 -12.78 18.24
CA TYR A 528 22.48 -11.36 18.57
C TYR A 528 22.05 -10.49 17.41
N TYR A 529 21.14 -9.56 17.69
CA TYR A 529 20.74 -8.53 16.75
C TYR A 529 21.94 -7.64 16.40
N THR A 530 22.27 -7.54 15.12
CA THR A 530 23.24 -6.55 14.64
C THR A 530 22.49 -5.24 14.40
N PRO A 531 22.81 -4.14 15.09
CA PRO A 531 22.13 -2.87 14.88
C PRO A 531 22.18 -2.44 13.41
N GLU A 532 21.09 -1.82 12.93
CA GLU A 532 20.90 -1.48 11.52
C GLU A 532 22.07 -0.72 10.91
N GLU A 533 22.61 0.25 11.65
CA GLU A 533 23.75 1.06 11.20
C GLU A 533 24.97 0.20 10.89
N PHE A 534 25.20 -0.86 11.68
CA PHE A 534 26.29 -1.81 11.42
C PHE A 534 25.97 -2.71 10.23
N VAL A 535 24.74 -3.21 10.08
CA VAL A 535 24.35 -4.02 8.92
C VAL A 535 24.54 -3.21 7.63
N LYS A 536 23.99 -2.00 7.57
CA LYS A 536 24.14 -1.08 6.43
C LYS A 536 25.60 -0.82 6.10
N PHE A 537 26.39 -0.47 7.12
CA PHE A 537 27.80 -0.17 6.96
C PHE A 537 28.61 -1.38 6.45
N LEU A 538 28.40 -2.56 7.04
CA LEU A 538 29.15 -3.77 6.67
C LEU A 538 28.80 -4.24 5.27
N VAL A 539 27.51 -4.28 4.92
CA VAL A 539 27.04 -4.63 3.57
C VAL A 539 27.62 -3.65 2.55
N LYS A 540 27.53 -2.34 2.83
CA LYS A 540 28.08 -1.31 1.97
C LYS A 540 29.58 -1.47 1.75
N ARG A 541 30.32 -1.64 2.84
CA ARG A 541 31.78 -1.82 2.78
C ARG A 541 32.18 -3.07 1.99
N GLY A 542 31.36 -4.13 2.01
CA GLY A 542 31.59 -5.36 1.25
C GLY A 542 31.19 -5.24 -0.23
N LEU A 543 30.10 -4.53 -0.54
CA LEU A 543 29.59 -4.40 -1.90
C LEU A 543 30.31 -3.32 -2.72
N ASP A 544 30.61 -2.16 -2.13
CA ASP A 544 31.15 -1.00 -2.85
C ASP A 544 32.32 -1.35 -3.81
N PRO A 545 33.37 -2.11 -3.39
CA PRO A 545 34.47 -2.44 -4.30
C PRO A 545 34.06 -3.28 -5.51
N LEU A 546 33.10 -4.19 -5.32
CA LEU A 546 32.57 -5.06 -6.38
C LEU A 546 31.68 -4.29 -7.34
N LEU A 547 30.86 -3.39 -6.81
CA LEU A 547 29.99 -2.54 -7.61
C LEU A 547 30.84 -1.57 -8.45
N ASP A 548 31.83 -0.90 -7.86
CA ASP A 548 32.76 0.02 -8.55
C ASP A 548 33.50 -0.66 -9.72
N GLU A 549 33.94 -1.91 -9.53
CA GLU A 549 34.59 -2.68 -10.59
C GLU A 549 33.59 -3.01 -11.71
N ARG A 550 32.38 -3.45 -11.35
CA ARG A 550 31.32 -3.78 -12.31
C ARG A 550 30.87 -2.56 -13.10
N GLU A 551 30.75 -1.39 -12.49
CA GLU A 551 30.39 -0.15 -13.20
C GLU A 551 31.36 0.18 -14.33
N LYS A 552 32.66 0.02 -14.10
CA LYS A 552 33.69 0.22 -15.13
C LYS A 552 33.51 -0.76 -16.29
N MET A 553 33.17 -2.02 -16.00
CA MET A 553 32.90 -3.03 -17.02
C MET A 553 31.61 -2.73 -17.78
N ILE A 554 30.53 -2.35 -17.08
CA ILE A 554 29.23 -1.97 -17.68
C ILE A 554 29.43 -0.85 -18.68
N LYS A 555 30.18 0.19 -18.33
CA LYS A 555 30.46 1.30 -19.24
C LYS A 555 31.10 0.81 -20.55
N GLN A 556 32.05 -0.11 -20.47
CA GLN A 556 32.69 -0.69 -21.66
C GLN A 556 31.73 -1.58 -22.45
N ASP A 557 30.94 -2.40 -21.76
CA ASP A 557 30.00 -3.35 -22.37
C ASP A 557 28.86 -2.61 -23.08
N VAL A 558 28.33 -1.53 -22.49
CA VAL A 558 27.33 -0.65 -23.10
C VAL A 558 27.89 0.05 -24.34
N GLU A 559 29.13 0.57 -24.29
CA GLU A 559 29.75 1.21 -25.46
C GLU A 559 30.04 0.22 -26.60
N LYS A 560 30.40 -1.02 -26.27
CA LYS A 560 30.53 -2.10 -27.27
C LYS A 560 29.17 -2.46 -27.87
N PHE A 561 28.13 -2.58 -27.03
CA PHE A 561 26.77 -2.87 -27.49
C PHE A 561 26.24 -1.79 -28.43
N LYS A 562 26.43 -0.50 -28.11
CA LYS A 562 26.06 0.62 -29.00
C LYS A 562 26.75 0.54 -30.36
N LYS A 563 28.02 0.13 -30.41
CA LYS A 563 28.77 -0.01 -31.66
C LYS A 563 28.37 -1.25 -32.46
N ASN A 564 28.02 -2.35 -31.78
CA ASN A 564 27.64 -3.61 -32.42
C ASN A 564 26.57 -4.37 -31.59
N PRO A 565 25.27 -4.10 -31.81
CA PRO A 565 24.18 -4.60 -30.99
C PRO A 565 23.81 -6.05 -31.32
N THR A 566 24.71 -6.98 -31.00
CA THR A 566 24.48 -8.42 -31.13
C THR A 566 23.78 -8.99 -29.89
N ASP A 567 23.10 -10.13 -30.04
CA ASP A 567 22.47 -10.82 -28.89
C ASP A 567 23.49 -11.22 -27.81
N SER A 568 24.72 -11.57 -28.23
CA SER A 568 25.82 -11.84 -27.30
C SER A 568 26.19 -10.61 -26.48
N ALA A 569 26.36 -9.45 -27.13
CA ALA A 569 26.66 -8.18 -26.44
C ALA A 569 25.50 -7.75 -25.53
N ARG A 570 24.24 -7.93 -25.96
CA ARG A 570 23.03 -7.69 -25.14
C ARG A 570 23.07 -8.55 -23.88
N ARG A 571 23.34 -9.85 -24.02
CA ARG A 571 23.42 -10.77 -22.89
C ARG A 571 24.53 -10.40 -21.91
N VAL A 572 25.72 -10.05 -22.40
CA VAL A 572 26.83 -9.60 -21.53
C VAL A 572 26.44 -8.37 -20.70
N CYS A 573 25.75 -7.38 -21.30
CA CYS A 573 25.29 -6.21 -20.55
C CYS A 573 24.28 -6.57 -19.46
N ILE A 574 23.32 -7.46 -19.76
CA ILE A 574 22.29 -7.89 -18.81
C ILE A 574 22.91 -8.73 -17.69
N ASP A 575 23.71 -9.74 -18.04
CA ASP A 575 24.34 -10.65 -17.08
C ASP A 575 25.25 -9.87 -16.12
N ARG A 576 25.98 -8.83 -16.60
CA ARG A 576 26.83 -7.97 -15.76
C ARG A 576 26.07 -7.27 -14.63
N LEU A 577 24.78 -6.96 -14.81
CA LEU A 577 23.93 -6.38 -13.77
C LEU A 577 23.30 -7.45 -12.87
N LEU A 578 22.97 -8.62 -13.41
CA LEU A 578 22.12 -9.61 -12.75
C LEU A 578 22.87 -10.83 -12.18
N ASP A 579 24.14 -11.03 -12.51
CA ASP A 579 24.94 -12.21 -12.09
C ASP A 579 25.64 -12.06 -10.73
N LEU A 580 25.36 -10.97 -9.99
CA LEU A 580 25.92 -10.78 -8.66
C LEU A 580 25.21 -11.70 -7.65
N GLN A 581 25.98 -12.57 -7.01
CA GLN A 581 25.50 -13.51 -6.00
C GLN A 581 25.98 -13.12 -4.61
N VAL A 582 25.06 -13.08 -3.64
CA VAL A 582 25.35 -12.77 -2.24
C VAL A 582 24.95 -13.98 -1.39
N LEU A 583 25.82 -14.39 -0.47
CA LEU A 583 25.61 -15.50 0.45
C LEU A 583 25.80 -15.03 1.90
N ASP A 584 24.80 -15.29 2.73
CA ASP A 584 24.91 -15.21 4.19
C ASP A 584 24.68 -16.62 4.77
N PRO A 585 25.73 -17.33 5.21
CA PRO A 585 25.63 -18.70 5.69
C PRO A 585 24.96 -18.82 7.06
N ALA A 586 24.72 -17.72 7.77
CA ALA A 586 24.13 -17.68 9.11
C ALA A 586 23.04 -16.59 9.20
N MET A 587 22.19 -16.53 8.18
CA MET A 587 21.34 -15.36 7.91
C MET A 587 20.31 -14.98 8.98
N GLY A 588 19.93 -15.89 9.89
CA GLY A 588 18.83 -15.64 10.84
C GLY A 588 17.57 -15.19 10.10
N SER A 589 17.00 -14.05 10.51
CA SER A 589 15.89 -13.34 9.85
C SER A 589 16.23 -12.69 8.50
N GLY A 590 17.48 -12.78 8.03
CA GLY A 590 17.90 -12.34 6.69
C GLY A 590 18.29 -10.87 6.59
N HIS A 591 18.60 -10.19 7.71
CA HIS A 591 18.90 -8.75 7.71
C HIS A 591 19.99 -8.33 6.70
N PHE A 592 21.11 -9.06 6.65
CA PHE A 592 22.20 -8.78 5.70
C PHE A 592 21.77 -9.00 4.25
N LEU A 593 21.00 -10.05 3.96
CA LEU A 593 20.51 -10.34 2.61
C LEU A 593 19.50 -9.31 2.12
N VAL A 594 18.58 -8.88 3.00
CA VAL A 594 17.61 -7.82 2.69
C VAL A 594 18.32 -6.51 2.42
N GLU A 595 19.31 -6.15 3.24
CA GLU A 595 20.09 -4.93 3.04
C GLU A 595 20.97 -5.00 1.78
N ALA A 596 21.58 -6.15 1.49
CA ALA A 596 22.34 -6.36 0.25
C ALA A 596 21.44 -6.21 -0.99
N LEU A 597 20.24 -6.81 -0.97
CA LEU A 597 19.25 -6.65 -2.04
C LEU A 597 18.89 -5.18 -2.26
N ASN A 598 18.68 -4.42 -1.18
CA ASN A 598 18.35 -3.01 -1.26
C ASN A 598 19.47 -2.19 -1.94
N GLN A 599 20.72 -2.35 -1.49
CA GLN A 599 21.87 -1.63 -2.05
C GLN A 599 22.14 -2.03 -3.50
N ILE A 600 22.00 -3.31 -3.85
CA ILE A 600 22.12 -3.78 -5.23
C ILE A 600 21.00 -3.19 -6.10
N THR A 601 19.77 -3.10 -5.59
CA THR A 601 18.63 -2.52 -6.32
C THR A 601 18.84 -1.03 -6.59
N GLU A 602 19.36 -0.29 -5.60
CA GLU A 602 19.71 1.12 -5.73
C GLU A 602 20.81 1.32 -6.79
N TRP A 603 21.86 0.50 -6.74
CA TRP A 603 22.93 0.49 -7.74
C TRP A 603 22.41 0.20 -9.15
N VAL A 604 21.64 -0.87 -9.35
CA VAL A 604 21.04 -1.21 -10.66
C VAL A 604 20.17 -0.05 -11.17
N THR A 605 19.37 0.57 -10.30
CA THR A 605 18.51 1.71 -10.66
C THR A 605 19.34 2.92 -11.10
N GLY A 606 20.45 3.19 -10.41
CA GLY A 606 21.42 4.22 -10.79
C GLY A 606 22.00 3.98 -12.19
N ILE A 607 22.42 2.75 -12.48
CA ILE A 607 22.95 2.37 -13.79
C ILE A 607 21.90 2.53 -14.90
N LEU A 608 20.66 2.09 -14.66
CA LEU A 608 19.58 2.26 -15.65
C LEU A 608 19.16 3.72 -15.85
N SER A 609 19.39 4.59 -14.85
CA SER A 609 19.19 6.03 -14.97
C SER A 609 20.29 6.68 -15.84
N GLU A 610 21.55 6.31 -15.62
CA GLU A 610 22.70 6.83 -16.38
C GLU A 610 22.71 6.31 -17.83
N TYR A 611 22.53 5.00 -18.01
CA TYR A 611 22.56 4.33 -19.31
C TYR A 611 21.15 4.00 -19.80
N LYS A 612 20.44 5.00 -20.31
CA LYS A 612 19.04 4.89 -20.78
C LYS A 612 18.79 3.81 -21.85
N ASP A 613 19.81 3.54 -22.67
CA ASP A 613 19.77 2.55 -23.75
C ASP A 613 20.27 1.16 -23.28
N HIS A 614 20.41 0.96 -21.98
CA HIS A 614 20.81 -0.34 -21.45
C HIS A 614 19.76 -1.40 -21.82
N PRO A 615 20.15 -2.57 -22.37
CA PRO A 615 19.20 -3.57 -22.86
C PRO A 615 18.23 -4.10 -21.78
N LEU A 616 18.67 -4.14 -20.52
CA LEU A 616 17.81 -4.53 -19.39
C LEU A 616 16.58 -3.61 -19.27
N ALA A 617 16.71 -2.31 -19.54
CA ALA A 617 15.59 -1.39 -19.44
C ALA A 617 14.51 -1.65 -20.53
N GLU A 618 14.89 -2.24 -21.67
CA GLU A 618 13.94 -2.71 -22.68
C GLU A 618 13.21 -3.97 -22.20
N ASN A 619 13.95 -4.92 -21.63
CA ASN A 619 13.39 -6.17 -21.11
C ASN A 619 12.37 -5.91 -20.00
N VAL A 620 12.71 -5.06 -19.01
CA VAL A 620 11.80 -4.71 -17.92
C VAL A 620 10.49 -4.12 -18.46
N GLU A 621 10.54 -3.26 -19.47
CA GLU A 621 9.34 -2.68 -20.07
C GLU A 621 8.56 -3.67 -20.94
N ALA A 622 9.25 -4.60 -21.61
CA ALA A 622 8.63 -5.70 -22.34
C ALA A 622 7.88 -6.63 -21.39
N ASP A 623 8.49 -7.01 -20.27
CA ASP A 623 7.89 -7.84 -19.22
C ASP A 623 6.68 -7.13 -18.61
N ARG A 624 6.80 -5.83 -18.29
CA ARG A 624 5.68 -5.02 -17.78
C ARG A 624 4.49 -5.03 -18.75
N LYS A 625 4.75 -4.81 -20.04
CA LYS A 625 3.70 -4.85 -21.08
C LYS A 625 3.09 -6.24 -21.22
N ALA A 626 3.90 -7.29 -21.15
CA ALA A 626 3.44 -8.67 -21.21
C ALA A 626 2.51 -9.01 -20.02
N VAL A 627 2.86 -8.58 -18.80
CA VAL A 627 2.03 -8.73 -17.61
C VAL A 627 0.69 -7.99 -17.77
N ILE A 628 0.72 -6.73 -18.21
CA ILE A 628 -0.50 -5.95 -18.44
C ILE A 628 -1.39 -6.60 -19.51
N GLN A 629 -0.79 -7.10 -20.60
CA GLN A 629 -1.54 -7.79 -21.66
C GLN A 629 -2.13 -9.12 -21.18
N ALA A 630 -1.39 -9.89 -20.38
CA ALA A 630 -1.86 -11.13 -19.79
C ALA A 630 -3.05 -10.88 -18.83
N GLN A 631 -2.97 -9.81 -18.04
CA GLN A 631 -4.07 -9.37 -17.18
C GLN A 631 -5.30 -8.92 -17.98
N LYS A 632 -5.13 -8.26 -19.13
CA LYS A 632 -6.25 -7.83 -19.98
C LYS A 632 -6.93 -8.98 -20.75
N LYS A 633 -6.21 -10.08 -21.01
CA LYS A 633 -6.73 -11.25 -21.72
C LYS A 633 -7.52 -12.20 -20.82
N LYS A 634 -7.23 -12.19 -19.53
CA LYS A 634 -7.97 -12.90 -18.48
C LYS A 634 -9.15 -12.03 -18.03
#